data_AF-A0A927PDB7-F1
#
_entry.id   AF-A0A927PDB7-F1
#
_cell.length_a   1.000
_cell.length_b   1.000
_cell.length_c   1.000
_cell.angle_alpha   90.00
_cell.angle_beta   90.00
_cell.angle_gamma   90.00
#
_symmetry.space_group_name_H-M   'P 1'
#
loop_
_entity.id
_entity.type
_entity.pdbx_description
1 polymer ?
#
loop_
_entity_poly.entity_id
_entity_poly.type
_entity_poly.pdbx_seq_one_letter_code
_entity_poly.pdbx_strand_id
1 'polypeptide(L)'
;MSQNSAPVLFKTPFSRSYWAQAASEFKKNRVLIFAALMIALRVVLKMVSIPIGVDMRINTAFFINAYGAAVFGPVVAIVAAGISDILGCIVFPTGAYFFPFMFVEMAGSLFYALCFYRTKISAGRIILATFLINFGVNIVINTPIMMLYYDMIMGKYYAPFDMMRIVKNLVEMPVESFLLIIFFRAVIPGTRHLGFVTGDVDKLRFTRRNVALLIVLFVLGVVAVFGYSVHSYNTSSLSADYSAAQRIERNTAMQAFVREHNPELADETIVTIVESAYPKFRDPNVTYSVAVYTLDQAELEANIAEKLAEDPASTYGMDTLNGYSKSKAKADDALTNVGYATIVLDKKTDALVSYSFE
;
A
#
# COMPACT_ATOMS: atom_id res chain seq x y z
N MET A 1 13.82 47.68 17.42
CA MET A 1 12.34 47.53 17.43
C MET A 1 11.91 46.97 16.08
N SER A 2 11.68 45.65 15.99
CA SER A 2 11.19 45.01 14.76
C SER A 2 9.66 45.12 14.74
N GLN A 3 9.12 45.78 13.72
CA GLN A 3 7.68 45.94 13.54
C GLN A 3 7.00 44.56 13.46
N ASN A 4 6.17 44.23 14.46
CA ASN A 4 5.25 43.11 14.44
C ASN A 4 4.16 43.38 13.39
N SER A 5 4.49 43.19 12.11
CA SER A 5 3.49 43.06 11.05
C SER A 5 2.71 41.78 11.30
N ALA A 6 1.38 41.87 11.22
CA ALA A 6 0.51 40.71 11.42
C ALA A 6 0.92 39.58 10.47
N PRO A 7 0.93 38.31 10.95
CA PRO A 7 1.34 37.18 10.12
C PRO A 7 0.47 37.10 8.86
N VAL A 8 1.11 37.13 7.68
CA VAL A 8 0.43 37.00 6.38
C VAL A 8 -0.28 35.65 6.33
N LEU A 9 -1.59 35.67 6.10
CA LEU A 9 -2.41 34.47 5.99
C LEU A 9 -2.72 34.16 4.53
N PHE A 10 -2.64 32.88 4.17
CA PHE A 10 -3.01 32.42 2.84
C PHE A 10 -4.36 31.68 2.88
N LYS A 11 -5.18 31.89 1.84
CA LYS A 11 -6.45 31.17 1.68
C LYS A 11 -6.23 29.74 1.16
N THR A 12 -5.27 29.57 0.26
CA THR A 12 -4.95 28.30 -0.41
C THR A 12 -3.43 28.13 -0.56
N PRO A 13 -2.93 26.88 -0.65
CA PRO A 13 -1.52 26.62 -0.91
C PRO A 13 -1.15 26.79 -2.39
N PHE A 14 -2.12 27.04 -3.28
CA PHE A 14 -1.91 27.14 -4.73
C PHE A 14 -1.42 28.52 -5.19
N SER A 15 -0.79 29.30 -4.32
CA SER A 15 -0.25 30.62 -4.67
C SER A 15 1.28 30.61 -4.69
N ARG A 16 1.86 31.29 -5.67
CA ARG A 16 3.33 31.45 -5.75
C ARG A 16 3.89 32.13 -4.51
N SER A 17 3.15 33.09 -3.95
CA SER A 17 3.54 33.80 -2.73
C SER A 17 3.58 32.89 -1.50
N TYR A 18 2.69 31.91 -1.39
CA TYR A 18 2.72 30.91 -0.32
C TYR A 18 4.03 30.10 -0.35
N TRP A 19 4.40 29.58 -1.52
CA TRP A 19 5.62 28.79 -1.67
C TRP A 19 6.90 29.62 -1.54
N ALA A 20 6.90 30.85 -2.06
CA ALA A 20 8.01 31.78 -1.84
C ALA A 20 8.20 32.11 -0.36
N GLN A 21 7.11 32.34 0.38
CA GLN A 21 7.15 32.56 1.82
C GLN A 21 7.64 31.32 2.56
N ALA A 22 7.15 30.13 2.21
CA ALA A 22 7.57 28.87 2.81
C ALA A 22 9.07 28.59 2.58
N ALA A 23 9.57 28.84 1.37
CA ALA A 23 11.01 28.72 1.07
C ALA A 23 11.85 29.76 1.84
N SER A 24 11.32 30.97 2.06
CA SER A 24 12.01 32.00 2.84
C SER A 24 12.22 31.62 4.32
N GLU A 25 11.45 30.66 4.84
CA GLU A 25 11.59 30.20 6.23
C GLU A 25 12.98 29.57 6.48
N PHE A 26 13.64 28.99 5.47
CA PHE A 26 15.03 28.52 5.59
C PHE A 26 16.04 29.63 5.91
N LYS A 27 15.74 30.88 5.55
CA LYS A 27 16.63 32.02 5.83
C LYS A 27 16.49 32.54 7.25
N LYS A 28 15.52 32.04 8.02
CA LYS A 28 15.21 32.54 9.37
C LYS A 28 15.81 31.61 10.42
N ASN A 29 16.88 32.08 11.07
CA ASN A 29 17.60 31.31 12.10
C ASN A 29 16.68 30.78 13.21
N ARG A 30 15.70 31.58 13.66
CA ARG A 30 14.73 31.16 14.69
C ARG A 30 13.90 29.95 14.25
N VAL A 31 13.53 29.89 12.97
CA VAL A 31 12.76 28.79 12.41
C VAL A 31 13.61 27.54 12.26
N LEU A 32 14.87 27.67 11.84
CA LEU A 32 15.81 26.55 11.78
C LEU A 32 16.09 25.94 13.15
N ILE A 33 16.35 26.77 14.17
CA ILE A 33 16.56 26.30 15.55
C ILE A 33 15.31 25.57 16.05
N PHE A 34 14.13 26.16 15.83
CA PHE A 34 12.88 25.52 16.20
C PHE A 34 12.66 24.19 15.46
N ALA A 35 12.94 24.13 14.16
CA ALA A 35 12.85 22.90 13.37
C ALA A 35 13.80 21.81 13.93
N ALA A 36 15.05 22.15 14.27
CA ALA A 36 15.99 21.23 14.89
C ALA A 36 15.48 20.67 16.22
N LEU A 37 14.90 21.51 17.08
CA LEU A 37 14.27 21.07 18.34
C LEU A 37 13.07 20.15 18.10
N MET A 38 12.23 20.45 17.10
CA MET A 38 11.09 19.60 16.73
C MET A 38 11.54 18.27 16.13
N ILE A 39 12.61 18.23 15.34
CA ILE A 39 13.21 17.00 14.84
C ILE A 39 13.69 16.14 16.00
N ALA A 40 14.47 16.71 16.93
CA ALA A 40 14.97 15.99 18.10
C ALA A 40 13.81 15.42 18.94
N LEU A 41 12.79 16.25 19.22
CA LEU A 41 11.63 15.83 19.98
C LEU A 41 10.81 14.74 19.24
N ARG A 42 10.64 14.87 17.93
CA ARG A 42 9.96 13.84 17.10
C ARG A 42 10.68 12.50 17.19
N VAL A 43 12.02 12.49 17.09
CA VAL A 43 12.83 11.26 17.18
C VAL A 43 12.66 10.58 18.53
N VAL A 44 12.71 11.35 19.63
CA VAL A 44 12.53 10.78 20.99
C VAL A 44 11.10 10.28 21.21
N LEU A 45 10.09 11.04 20.76
CA LEU A 45 8.69 10.67 20.94
C LEU A 45 8.25 9.48 20.09
N LYS A 46 9.01 9.08 19.06
CA LYS A 46 8.74 7.83 18.35
C LYS A 46 8.74 6.62 19.29
N MET A 47 9.46 6.68 20.41
CA MET A 47 9.47 5.62 21.44
C MET A 47 8.25 5.66 22.38
N VAL A 48 7.60 6.82 22.48
CA VAL A 48 6.47 7.02 23.39
C VAL A 48 5.18 6.78 22.62
N SER A 49 4.47 5.73 23.00
CA SER A 49 3.18 5.38 22.41
C SER A 49 2.10 5.30 23.47
N ILE A 50 0.90 5.75 23.10
CA ILE A 50 -0.28 5.70 23.96
C ILE A 50 -1.02 4.40 23.63
N PRO A 51 -1.15 3.46 24.59
CA PRO A 51 -1.94 2.25 24.38
C PRO A 51 -3.44 2.60 24.40
N ILE A 52 -4.18 2.16 23.38
CA ILE A 52 -5.62 2.42 23.23
C ILE A 52 -6.44 1.12 23.27
N GLY A 53 -5.79 -0.03 23.06
CA GLY A 53 -6.42 -1.35 23.13
C GLY A 53 -5.41 -2.50 23.21
N VAL A 54 -5.90 -3.73 23.06
CA VAL A 54 -5.13 -4.97 23.34
C VAL A 54 -3.86 -5.10 22.51
N ASP A 55 -3.77 -4.49 21.32
CA ASP A 55 -2.52 -4.38 20.54
C ASP A 55 -2.42 -3.06 19.73
N MET A 56 -3.29 -2.09 20.04
CA MET A 56 -3.32 -0.80 19.34
C MET A 56 -2.59 0.26 20.16
N ARG A 57 -1.50 0.76 19.60
CA ARG A 57 -0.70 1.86 20.15
C ARG A 57 -0.64 2.99 19.12
N ILE A 58 -0.96 4.20 19.55
CA ILE A 58 -0.80 5.43 18.76
C ILE A 58 0.55 6.05 19.10
N ASN A 59 1.33 6.39 18.08
CA ASN A 59 2.62 7.05 18.26
C ASN A 59 2.42 8.52 18.65
N THR A 60 3.16 9.08 19.60
CA THR A 60 2.99 10.50 19.99
C THR A 60 3.73 11.49 19.06
N ALA A 61 4.58 11.00 18.16
CA ALA A 61 5.37 11.84 17.26
C ALA A 61 4.53 12.68 16.28
N PHE A 62 3.30 12.26 15.94
CA PHE A 62 2.45 13.02 15.01
C PHE A 62 2.06 14.39 15.55
N PHE A 63 1.93 14.57 16.87
CA PHE A 63 1.61 15.86 17.49
C PHE A 63 2.70 16.90 17.17
N ILE A 64 3.95 16.49 17.34
CA ILE A 64 5.12 17.36 17.13
C ILE A 64 5.34 17.59 15.64
N ASN A 65 5.10 16.57 14.82
CA ASN A 65 5.14 16.73 13.38
C ASN A 65 4.11 17.78 12.90
N ALA A 66 2.85 17.65 13.34
CA ALA A 66 1.79 18.59 13.01
C ALA A 66 2.09 20.01 13.50
N TYR A 67 2.61 20.16 14.72
CA TYR A 67 2.98 21.46 15.29
C TYR A 67 4.14 22.10 14.54
N GLY A 68 5.21 21.35 14.29
CA GLY A 68 6.35 21.80 13.52
C GLY A 68 5.93 22.27 12.13
N ALA A 69 5.19 21.43 11.41
CA ALA A 69 4.68 21.71 10.07
C ALA A 69 3.82 22.98 10.01
N ALA A 70 3.02 23.25 11.04
CA ALA A 70 2.24 24.48 11.16
C ALA A 70 3.12 25.74 11.30
N VAL A 71 4.31 25.61 11.89
CA VAL A 71 5.23 26.72 12.19
C VAL A 71 6.20 26.99 11.04
N PHE A 72 6.97 25.97 10.61
CA PHE A 72 8.06 26.14 9.64
C PHE A 72 7.63 25.95 8.19
N GLY A 73 6.39 25.49 7.94
CA GLY A 73 5.81 25.40 6.61
C GLY A 73 6.31 24.24 5.76
N PRO A 74 5.75 24.06 4.56
CA PRO A 74 5.87 22.81 3.80
C PRO A 74 7.29 22.47 3.36
N VAL A 75 8.09 23.47 2.96
CA VAL A 75 9.43 23.21 2.43
C VAL A 75 10.38 22.75 3.55
N VAL A 76 10.34 23.42 4.71
CA VAL A 76 11.12 22.99 5.89
C VAL A 76 10.57 21.69 6.46
N ALA A 77 9.24 21.48 6.43
CA ALA A 77 8.60 20.25 6.91
C ALA A 77 9.08 19.00 6.18
N ILE A 78 9.14 19.06 4.86
CA ILE A 78 9.63 17.96 4.02
C ILE A 78 11.07 17.59 4.41
N VAL A 79 11.96 18.60 4.46
CA VAL A 79 13.37 18.36 4.80
C VAL A 79 13.53 17.86 6.23
N ALA A 80 12.82 18.47 7.18
CA ALA A 80 12.84 18.05 8.58
C ALA A 80 12.34 16.61 8.76
N ALA A 81 11.33 16.20 8.00
CA ALA A 81 10.83 14.83 8.01
C ALA A 81 11.88 13.83 7.52
N GLY A 82 12.51 14.10 6.38
CA GLY A 82 13.58 13.24 5.86
C GLY A 82 14.76 13.11 6.83
N ILE A 83 15.20 14.23 7.42
CA ILE A 83 16.24 14.22 8.46
C ILE A 83 15.80 13.41 9.68
N SER A 84 14.57 13.60 10.16
CA SER A 84 14.06 12.88 11.33
C SER A 84 13.91 11.38 11.10
N ASP A 85 13.69 10.96 9.86
CA ASP A 85 13.58 9.55 9.50
C ASP A 85 14.96 8.87 9.54
N ILE A 86 15.94 9.48 8.87
CA ILE A 86 17.33 9.00 8.88
C ILE A 86 17.89 8.97 10.30
N LEU A 87 17.70 10.06 11.07
CA LEU A 87 18.14 10.10 12.47
C LEU A 87 17.41 9.06 13.33
N GLY A 88 16.12 8.85 13.12
CA GLY A 88 15.35 7.82 13.81
C GLY A 88 15.95 6.42 13.56
N CYS A 89 16.33 6.12 12.33
CA CYS A 89 16.96 4.86 11.98
C CYS A 89 18.37 4.71 12.59
N ILE A 90 19.17 5.78 12.61
CA ILE A 90 20.54 5.75 13.18
C ILE A 90 20.50 5.56 14.69
N VAL A 91 19.61 6.29 15.38
CA VAL A 91 19.52 6.25 16.85
C VAL A 91 18.83 4.98 17.34
N PHE A 92 17.82 4.49 16.60
CA PHE A 92 17.04 3.32 16.95
C PHE A 92 16.97 2.32 15.77
N PRO A 93 18.05 1.57 15.53
CA PRO A 93 18.09 0.62 14.42
C PRO A 93 17.11 -0.52 14.68
N THR A 94 15.99 -0.52 13.95
CA THR A 94 14.93 -1.53 14.02
C THR A 94 14.86 -2.27 12.69
N GLY A 95 15.82 -3.17 12.48
CA GLY A 95 15.96 -3.91 11.23
C GLY A 95 16.58 -3.08 10.10
N ALA A 96 16.45 -3.59 8.87
CA ALA A 96 17.03 -2.96 7.68
C ALA A 96 16.25 -1.69 7.29
N TYR A 97 16.97 -0.58 7.14
CA TYR A 97 16.40 0.67 6.64
C TYR A 97 15.97 0.52 5.18
N PHE A 98 14.72 0.88 4.90
CA PHE A 98 14.20 0.93 3.54
C PHE A 98 13.92 2.38 3.14
N PHE A 99 14.82 2.93 2.32
CA PHE A 99 14.82 4.34 1.93
C PHE A 99 13.47 4.88 1.43
N PRO A 100 12.65 4.12 0.68
CA PRO A 100 11.34 4.60 0.25
C PRO A 100 10.38 5.00 1.39
N PHE A 101 10.52 4.46 2.61
CA PHE A 101 9.67 4.88 3.74
C PHE A 101 9.87 6.34 4.14
N MET A 102 11.06 6.90 3.87
CA MET A 102 11.32 8.32 4.08
C MET A 102 10.31 9.20 3.32
N PHE A 103 9.91 8.81 2.11
CA PHE A 103 8.93 9.57 1.32
C PHE A 103 7.53 9.56 1.96
N VAL A 104 7.16 8.51 2.69
CA VAL A 104 5.91 8.44 3.45
C VAL A 104 5.94 9.47 4.58
N GLU A 105 7.04 9.53 5.34
CA GLU A 105 7.22 10.50 6.42
C GLU A 105 7.23 11.94 5.90
N MET A 106 7.91 12.19 4.77
CA MET A 106 7.95 13.50 4.08
C MET A 106 6.56 13.92 3.59
N ALA A 107 5.79 13.01 2.99
CA ALA A 107 4.44 13.28 2.54
C ALA A 107 3.51 13.60 3.72
N GLY A 108 3.58 12.84 4.82
CA GLY A 108 2.78 13.12 6.02
C GLY A 108 3.04 14.53 6.58
N SER A 109 4.31 14.92 6.70
CA SER A 109 4.70 16.27 7.13
C SER A 109 4.26 17.36 6.16
N LEU A 110 4.32 17.10 4.85
CA LEU A 110 3.82 18.02 3.82
C LEU A 110 2.32 18.27 3.98
N PHE A 111 1.50 17.23 4.10
CA PHE A 111 0.05 17.40 4.23
C PHE A 111 -0.35 18.16 5.50
N TYR A 112 0.33 17.92 6.63
CA TYR A 112 0.16 18.75 7.82
C TYR A 112 0.48 20.22 7.54
N ALA A 113 1.60 20.50 6.87
CA ALA A 113 2.00 21.87 6.56
C ALA A 113 1.00 22.55 5.62
N LEU A 114 0.53 21.87 4.57
CA LEU A 114 -0.46 22.40 3.64
C LEU A 114 -1.78 22.77 4.33
N CYS A 115 -2.18 22.02 5.37
CA CYS A 115 -3.41 22.28 6.10
C CYS A 115 -3.28 23.39 7.15
N PHE A 116 -2.10 23.54 7.78
CA PHE A 116 -1.94 24.37 8.98
C PHE A 116 -1.05 25.60 8.80
N TYR A 117 -0.06 25.58 7.89
CA TYR A 117 0.91 26.66 7.76
C TYR A 117 0.27 27.96 7.26
N ARG A 118 0.49 29.07 7.98
CA ARG A 118 -0.01 30.42 7.65
C ARG A 118 -1.51 30.46 7.38
N THR A 119 -2.27 29.62 8.08
CA THR A 119 -3.72 29.62 8.00
C THR A 119 -4.35 29.56 9.39
N LYS A 120 -5.67 29.82 9.48
CA LYS A 120 -6.40 29.71 10.76
C LYS A 120 -6.72 28.26 11.07
N ILE A 121 -6.05 27.65 12.04
CA ILE A 121 -6.31 26.25 12.42
C ILE A 121 -7.73 26.14 13.01
N SER A 122 -8.48 25.15 12.52
CA SER A 122 -9.85 24.86 12.94
C SER A 122 -10.06 23.34 12.99
N ALA A 123 -11.08 22.89 13.73
CA ALA A 123 -11.37 21.45 13.84
C ALA A 123 -11.62 20.77 12.49
N GLY A 124 -12.34 21.43 11.57
CA GLY A 124 -12.57 20.90 10.22
C GLY A 124 -11.30 20.72 9.40
N ARG A 125 -10.31 21.63 9.53
CA ARG A 125 -9.00 21.47 8.88
C ARG A 125 -8.17 20.36 9.48
N ILE A 126 -8.27 20.16 10.79
CA ILE A 126 -7.59 19.05 11.45
C ILE A 126 -8.15 17.72 10.96
N ILE A 127 -9.49 17.59 10.91
CA ILE A 127 -10.16 16.39 10.38
C ILE A 127 -9.79 16.13 8.91
N LEU A 128 -9.70 17.18 8.09
CA LEU A 128 -9.24 17.04 6.71
C LEU A 128 -7.76 16.60 6.64
N ALA A 129 -6.88 17.18 7.46
CA ALA A 129 -5.46 16.83 7.48
C ALA A 129 -5.25 15.36 7.88
N THR A 130 -5.91 14.90 8.93
CA THR A 130 -5.83 13.51 9.38
C THR A 130 -6.41 12.55 8.34
N PHE A 131 -7.49 12.90 7.65
CA PHE A 131 -7.99 12.11 6.53
C PHE A 131 -6.97 12.03 5.38
N LEU A 132 -6.40 13.16 4.94
CA LEU A 132 -5.42 13.18 3.86
C LEU A 132 -4.16 12.38 4.20
N ILE A 133 -3.76 12.37 5.48
CA ILE A 133 -2.59 11.61 5.93
C ILE A 133 -2.93 10.13 6.04
N ASN A 134 -3.99 9.74 6.74
CA ASN A 134 -4.34 8.33 6.88
C ASN A 134 -4.74 7.69 5.56
N PHE A 135 -5.58 8.35 4.77
CA PHE A 135 -6.01 7.84 3.48
C PHE A 135 -4.99 8.10 2.37
N GLY A 136 -4.58 9.35 2.16
CA GLY A 136 -3.69 9.72 1.05
C GLY A 136 -2.25 9.26 1.25
N VAL A 137 -1.70 9.33 2.46
CA VAL A 137 -0.31 8.95 2.72
C VAL A 137 -0.21 7.50 3.17
N ASN A 138 -0.87 7.15 4.27
CA ASN A 138 -0.72 5.83 4.86
C ASN A 138 -1.42 4.75 4.04
N ILE A 139 -2.54 5.01 3.38
CA ILE A 139 -3.18 4.01 2.51
C ILE A 139 -2.65 4.13 1.08
N VAL A 140 -2.81 5.27 0.40
CA VAL A 140 -2.50 5.34 -1.04
C VAL A 140 -1.00 5.29 -1.34
N ILE A 141 -0.16 6.06 -0.64
CA ILE A 141 1.29 6.13 -0.92
C ILE A 141 2.04 4.97 -0.28
N ASN A 142 1.74 4.62 0.97
CA ASN A 142 2.53 3.63 1.70
C ASN A 142 2.22 2.19 1.25
N THR A 143 1.02 1.89 0.72
CA THR A 143 0.68 0.54 0.20
C THR A 143 1.64 0.03 -0.87
N PRO A 144 1.88 0.74 -2.00
CA PRO A 144 2.84 0.26 -3.01
C PRO A 144 4.28 0.20 -2.48
N ILE A 145 4.65 1.07 -1.53
CA ILE A 145 5.97 1.03 -0.89
C ILE A 145 6.11 -0.23 -0.02
N MET A 146 5.06 -0.59 0.72
CA MET A 146 5.00 -1.83 1.50
C MET A 146 4.98 -3.07 0.61
N MET A 147 4.29 -3.04 -0.54
CA MET A 147 4.34 -4.11 -1.53
C MET A 147 5.77 -4.35 -2.01
N LEU A 148 6.48 -3.28 -2.39
CA LEU A 148 7.87 -3.35 -2.80
C LEU A 148 8.79 -3.84 -1.68
N TYR A 149 8.55 -3.39 -0.44
CA TYR A 149 9.30 -3.85 0.72
C TYR A 149 9.13 -5.35 0.97
N TYR A 150 7.90 -5.86 0.96
CA TYR A 150 7.63 -7.29 1.17
C TYR A 150 8.18 -8.17 0.06
N ASP A 151 8.07 -7.71 -1.19
CA ASP A 151 8.65 -8.41 -2.34
C ASP A 151 10.17 -8.53 -2.21
N MET A 152 10.85 -7.44 -1.87
CA MET A 152 12.31 -7.41 -1.75
C MET A 152 12.85 -8.19 -0.55
N ILE A 153 12.16 -8.14 0.60
CA ILE A 153 12.66 -8.73 1.85
C ILE A 153 12.19 -10.18 2.05
N MET A 154 10.96 -10.48 1.65
CA MET A 154 10.33 -11.79 1.89
C MET A 154 10.11 -12.60 0.60
N GLY A 155 10.43 -12.04 -0.57
CA GLY A 155 10.25 -12.70 -1.87
C GLY A 155 8.80 -12.87 -2.30
N LYS A 156 7.84 -12.34 -1.53
CA LYS A 156 6.41 -12.40 -1.82
C LYS A 156 5.66 -11.29 -1.09
N TYR A 157 4.62 -10.76 -1.74
CA TYR A 157 3.68 -9.83 -1.12
C TYR A 157 2.65 -10.57 -0.24
N TYR A 158 2.44 -10.07 0.98
CA TYR A 158 1.47 -10.60 1.94
C TYR A 158 0.27 -9.65 2.10
N ALA A 159 -0.74 -9.83 1.25
CA ALA A 159 -1.96 -9.02 1.27
C ALA A 159 -2.68 -8.93 2.64
N PRO A 160 -2.74 -9.99 3.49
CA PRO A 160 -3.41 -9.90 4.79
C PRO A 160 -2.77 -8.90 5.77
N PHE A 161 -1.43 -8.81 5.80
CA PHE A 161 -0.74 -7.86 6.69
C PHE A 161 -1.00 -6.42 6.29
N ASP A 162 -1.01 -6.16 4.99
CA ASP A 162 -1.28 -4.83 4.46
C ASP A 162 -2.75 -4.44 4.68
N MET A 163 -3.69 -5.38 4.54
CA MET A 163 -5.10 -5.16 4.88
C MET A 163 -5.28 -4.75 6.35
N MET A 164 -4.63 -5.44 7.29
CA MET A 164 -4.68 -5.11 8.71
C MET A 164 -4.16 -3.68 8.97
N ARG A 165 -3.10 -3.28 8.27
CA ARG A 165 -2.54 -1.92 8.33
C ARG A 165 -3.53 -0.87 7.80
N ILE A 166 -4.21 -1.15 6.68
CA ILE A 166 -5.21 -0.24 6.09
C ILE A 166 -6.38 -0.05 7.06
N VAL A 167 -6.92 -1.14 7.62
CA VAL A 167 -8.02 -1.08 8.60
C VAL A 167 -7.58 -0.29 9.84
N LYS A 168 -6.37 -0.55 10.35
CA LYS A 168 -5.81 0.18 11.49
C LYS A 168 -5.81 1.70 11.23
N ASN A 169 -5.27 2.15 10.10
CA ASN A 169 -5.20 3.58 9.77
C ASN A 169 -6.58 4.24 9.63
N LEU A 170 -7.57 3.53 9.07
CA LEU A 170 -8.95 4.05 8.99
C LEU A 170 -9.56 4.25 10.37
N VAL A 171 -9.38 3.28 11.28
CA VAL A 171 -9.93 3.33 12.65
C VAL A 171 -9.18 4.33 13.53
N GLU A 172 -7.89 4.53 13.28
CA GLU A 172 -7.04 5.48 14.02
C GLU A 172 -7.36 6.94 13.66
N MET A 173 -7.79 7.22 12.42
CA MET A 173 -8.06 8.58 11.93
C MET A 173 -9.03 9.41 12.81
N PRO A 174 -10.20 8.91 13.25
CA PRO A 174 -11.07 9.64 14.20
C PRO A 174 -10.39 9.99 15.52
N VAL A 175 -9.59 9.06 16.05
CA VAL A 175 -8.89 9.23 17.32
C VAL A 175 -7.79 10.28 17.19
N GLU A 176 -6.96 10.21 16.14
CA GLU A 176 -5.94 11.21 15.85
C GLU A 176 -6.54 12.61 15.66
N SER A 177 -7.68 12.70 14.95
CA SER A 177 -8.39 13.97 14.74
C SER A 177 -8.79 14.60 16.06
N PHE A 178 -9.35 13.79 16.97
CA PHE A 178 -9.75 14.23 18.29
C PHE A 178 -8.55 14.67 19.14
N LEU A 179 -7.50 13.86 19.15
CA LEU A 179 -6.26 14.15 19.88
C LEU A 179 -5.58 15.42 19.38
N LEU A 180 -5.46 15.62 18.07
CA LEU A 180 -4.88 16.85 17.50
C LEU A 180 -5.70 18.09 17.87
N ILE A 181 -7.02 17.99 17.89
CA ILE A 181 -7.88 19.11 18.31
C ILE A 181 -7.56 19.49 19.76
N ILE A 182 -7.47 18.52 20.67
CA ILE A 182 -7.11 18.78 22.08
C ILE A 182 -5.71 19.40 22.17
N PHE A 183 -4.75 18.82 21.45
CA PHE A 183 -3.36 19.28 21.46
C PHE A 183 -3.24 20.73 20.96
N PHE A 184 -3.81 21.07 19.81
CA PHE A 184 -3.77 22.44 19.30
C PHE A 184 -4.54 23.43 20.20
N ARG A 185 -5.60 23.00 20.89
CA ARG A 185 -6.27 23.84 21.90
C ARG A 185 -5.34 24.20 23.06
N ALA A 186 -4.49 23.27 23.47
CA ALA A 186 -3.53 23.49 24.56
C ALA A 186 -2.32 24.34 24.11
N VAL A 187 -1.80 24.10 22.91
CA VAL A 187 -0.55 24.72 22.44
C VAL A 187 -0.75 26.14 21.90
N ILE A 188 -1.88 26.43 21.23
CA ILE A 188 -2.11 27.73 20.60
C ILE A 188 -2.08 28.90 21.60
N PRO A 189 -2.75 28.87 22.77
CA PRO A 189 -2.69 29.95 23.74
C PRO A 189 -1.25 30.34 24.12
N GLY A 190 -0.43 29.32 24.42
CA GLY A 190 0.96 29.51 24.83
C GLY A 190 1.87 29.99 23.70
N THR A 191 1.50 29.79 22.43
CA THR A 191 2.37 30.06 21.27
C THR A 191 1.91 31.25 20.42
N ARG A 192 0.76 31.85 20.78
CA ARG A 192 0.22 33.06 20.13
C ARG A 192 1.20 34.22 20.09
N HIS A 193 1.94 34.43 21.17
CA HIS A 193 2.93 35.51 21.27
C HIS A 193 4.13 35.33 20.33
N LEU A 194 4.40 34.10 19.89
CA LEU A 194 5.46 33.80 18.94
C LEU A 194 5.06 34.13 17.49
N GLY A 195 3.77 34.38 17.22
CA GLY A 195 3.26 34.77 15.90
C GLY A 195 3.35 33.69 14.82
N PHE A 196 3.78 32.46 15.17
CA PHE A 196 3.99 31.37 14.22
C PHE A 196 2.74 30.55 13.93
N VAL A 197 1.86 30.37 14.92
CA VAL A 197 0.60 29.64 14.75
C VAL A 197 -0.58 30.56 14.96
N THR A 198 -1.34 30.76 13.90
CA THR A 198 -2.54 31.59 13.93
C THR A 198 -3.76 30.70 14.09
N GLY A 199 -4.42 30.73 15.24
CA GLY A 199 -5.61 29.94 15.47
C GLY A 199 -6.47 30.52 16.58
N ASP A 200 -7.77 30.46 16.36
CA ASP A 200 -8.73 30.84 17.37
C ASP A 200 -9.15 29.58 18.15
N VAL A 201 -8.85 29.54 19.44
CA VAL A 201 -9.12 28.36 20.30
C VAL A 201 -10.61 28.03 20.32
N ASP A 202 -11.46 29.04 20.14
CA ASP A 202 -12.91 28.86 20.05
C ASP A 202 -13.35 28.10 18.80
N LYS A 203 -12.56 28.13 17.74
CA LYS A 203 -12.83 27.38 16.49
C LYS A 203 -12.34 25.93 16.53
N LEU A 204 -11.72 25.52 17.63
CA LEU A 204 -11.27 24.15 17.88
C LEU A 204 -12.26 23.38 18.77
N ARG A 205 -13.56 23.55 18.55
CA ARG A 205 -14.59 22.78 19.27
C ARG A 205 -15.18 21.71 18.35
N PHE A 206 -15.56 20.56 18.92
CA PHE A 206 -16.36 19.58 18.20
C PHE A 206 -17.78 20.12 18.04
N THR A 207 -18.09 20.57 16.83
CA THR A 207 -19.45 20.95 16.45
C THR A 207 -20.12 19.76 15.77
N ARG A 208 -21.46 19.75 15.70
CA ARG A 208 -22.21 18.72 14.95
C ARG A 208 -21.74 18.60 13.50
N ARG A 209 -21.37 19.73 12.87
CA ARG A 209 -20.80 19.75 11.51
C ARG A 209 -19.45 19.03 11.42
N ASN A 210 -18.60 19.16 12.43
CA ASN A 210 -17.30 18.47 12.48
C ASN A 210 -17.48 16.97 12.67
N VAL A 211 -18.44 16.55 13.49
CA VAL A 211 -18.79 15.13 13.65
C VAL A 211 -19.32 14.56 12.33
N ALA A 212 -20.23 15.28 11.67
CA ALA A 212 -20.75 14.87 10.36
C ALA A 212 -19.63 14.76 9.31
N LEU A 213 -18.72 15.74 9.24
CA LEU A 213 -17.56 15.69 8.34
C LEU A 213 -16.68 14.47 8.62
N LEU A 214 -16.39 14.19 9.89
CA LEU A 214 -15.58 13.05 10.29
C LEU A 214 -16.23 11.72 9.86
N ILE A 215 -17.54 11.57 10.08
CA ILE A 215 -18.29 10.38 9.67
C ILE A 215 -18.28 10.23 8.15
N VAL A 216 -18.56 11.31 7.40
CA VAL A 216 -18.58 11.28 5.94
C VAL A 216 -17.21 10.88 5.37
N LEU A 217 -16.12 11.45 5.89
CA LEU A 217 -14.77 11.10 5.44
C LEU A 217 -14.37 9.68 5.83
N PHE A 218 -14.77 9.22 7.01
CA PHE A 218 -14.55 7.83 7.43
C PHE A 218 -15.28 6.85 6.49
N VAL A 219 -16.56 7.09 6.21
CA VAL A 219 -17.35 6.27 5.28
C VAL A 219 -16.76 6.30 3.88
N LEU A 220 -16.35 7.47 3.40
CA LEU A 220 -15.67 7.61 2.10
C LEU A 220 -14.40 6.74 2.04
N GLY A 221 -13.57 6.80 3.09
CA GLY A 221 -12.36 5.98 3.18
C GLY A 221 -12.67 4.48 3.17
N VAL A 222 -13.66 4.04 3.95
CA VAL A 222 -14.10 2.64 4.00
C VAL A 222 -14.63 2.17 2.66
N VAL A 223 -15.49 2.96 2.00
CA VAL A 223 -16.06 2.63 0.68
C VAL A 223 -14.97 2.54 -0.37
N ALA A 224 -14.00 3.47 -0.38
CA ALA A 224 -12.90 3.44 -1.32
C ALA A 224 -12.00 2.21 -1.12
N VAL A 225 -11.64 1.88 0.13
CA VAL A 225 -10.84 0.69 0.44
C VAL A 225 -11.60 -0.59 0.05
N PHE A 226 -12.84 -0.73 0.51
CA PHE A 226 -13.65 -1.92 0.21
C PHE A 226 -13.89 -2.06 -1.30
N GLY A 227 -14.21 -0.96 -1.99
CA GLY A 227 -14.39 -0.94 -3.43
C GLY A 227 -13.13 -1.39 -4.18
N TYR A 228 -11.95 -0.91 -3.76
CA TYR A 228 -10.68 -1.36 -4.31
C TYR A 228 -10.41 -2.84 -4.00
N SER A 229 -10.68 -3.31 -2.79
CA SER A 229 -10.50 -4.73 -2.42
C SER A 229 -11.40 -5.64 -3.25
N VAL A 230 -12.66 -5.27 -3.49
CA VAL A 230 -13.56 -6.02 -4.37
C VAL A 230 -13.07 -5.99 -5.81
N HIS A 231 -12.63 -4.83 -6.31
CA HIS A 231 -12.07 -4.71 -7.65
C HIS A 231 -10.85 -5.62 -7.82
N SER A 232 -9.86 -5.50 -6.92
CA SER A 232 -8.64 -6.30 -6.95
C SER A 232 -8.94 -7.79 -6.83
N TYR A 233 -9.87 -8.21 -5.97
CA TYR A 233 -10.28 -9.62 -5.88
C TYR A 233 -10.84 -10.15 -7.21
N ASN A 234 -11.60 -9.33 -7.94
CA ASN A 234 -12.21 -9.72 -9.22
C ASN A 234 -11.23 -9.70 -10.40
N THR A 235 -10.13 -8.95 -10.31
CA THR A 235 -9.19 -8.74 -11.43
C THR A 235 -7.83 -9.41 -11.22
N SER A 236 -7.53 -9.91 -10.03
CA SER A 236 -6.29 -10.62 -9.73
C SER A 236 -6.45 -12.11 -9.98
N SER A 237 -5.62 -12.67 -10.86
CA SER A 237 -5.58 -14.11 -11.11
C SER A 237 -4.94 -14.86 -9.95
N LEU A 238 -5.60 -15.90 -9.44
CA LEU A 238 -5.03 -16.79 -8.42
C LEU A 238 -3.79 -17.53 -8.94
N SER A 239 -3.72 -17.81 -10.25
CA SER A 239 -2.61 -18.54 -10.86
C SER A 239 -1.28 -17.78 -10.80
N ALA A 240 -1.32 -16.46 -10.65
CA ALA A 240 -0.12 -15.63 -10.54
C ALA A 240 0.69 -15.97 -9.27
N ASP A 241 0.00 -16.36 -8.20
CA ASP A 241 0.60 -16.61 -6.88
C ASP A 241 0.91 -18.10 -6.60
N TYR A 242 0.65 -18.99 -7.57
CA TYR A 242 0.87 -20.43 -7.40
C TYR A 242 2.36 -20.76 -7.21
N SER A 243 2.63 -21.58 -6.20
CA SER A 243 3.93 -22.25 -6.05
C SER A 243 4.16 -23.29 -7.16
N ALA A 244 5.40 -23.76 -7.32
CA ALA A 244 5.70 -24.79 -8.31
C ALA A 244 4.85 -26.06 -8.11
N ALA A 245 4.70 -26.52 -6.86
CA ALA A 245 3.85 -27.67 -6.53
C ALA A 245 2.37 -27.43 -6.85
N GLN A 246 1.85 -26.24 -6.53
CA GLN A 246 0.46 -25.88 -6.85
C GLN A 246 0.21 -25.79 -8.36
N ARG A 247 1.21 -25.35 -9.14
CA ARG A 247 1.12 -25.35 -10.61
C ARG A 247 1.02 -26.77 -11.12
N ILE A 248 1.87 -27.69 -10.68
CA ILE A 248 1.82 -29.11 -11.07
C ILE A 248 0.45 -29.69 -10.72
N GLU A 249 0.00 -29.54 -9.47
CA GLU A 249 -1.30 -30.04 -9.01
C GLU A 249 -2.45 -29.50 -9.86
N ARG A 250 -2.51 -28.18 -10.07
CA ARG A 250 -3.61 -27.55 -10.80
C ARG A 250 -3.55 -27.84 -12.30
N ASN A 251 -2.38 -27.80 -12.91
CA ASN A 251 -2.19 -28.17 -14.30
C ASN A 251 -2.63 -29.62 -14.52
N THR A 252 -2.16 -30.57 -13.73
CA THR A 252 -2.56 -31.98 -13.85
C THR A 252 -4.06 -32.19 -13.60
N ALA A 253 -4.67 -31.50 -12.64
CA ALA A 253 -6.10 -31.58 -12.40
C ALA A 253 -6.94 -31.12 -13.62
N MET A 254 -6.50 -30.09 -14.35
CA MET A 254 -7.19 -29.61 -15.55
C MET A 254 -7.13 -30.62 -16.71
N GLN A 255 -6.08 -31.45 -16.79
CA GLN A 255 -5.98 -32.51 -17.81
C GLN A 255 -7.15 -33.49 -17.71
N ALA A 256 -7.59 -33.83 -16.50
CA ALA A 256 -8.70 -34.76 -16.30
C ALA A 256 -10.01 -34.22 -16.91
N PHE A 257 -10.32 -32.95 -16.67
CA PHE A 257 -11.50 -32.31 -17.25
C PHE A 257 -11.43 -32.22 -18.78
N VAL A 258 -10.25 -31.87 -19.32
CA VAL A 258 -10.04 -31.80 -20.76
C VAL A 258 -10.22 -33.17 -21.42
N ARG A 259 -9.64 -34.23 -20.85
CA ARG A 259 -9.80 -35.61 -21.39
C ARG A 259 -11.24 -36.10 -21.36
N GLU A 260 -11.97 -35.79 -20.30
CA GLU A 260 -13.37 -36.23 -20.18
C GLU A 260 -14.28 -35.56 -21.22
N HIS A 261 -13.97 -34.33 -21.63
CA HIS A 261 -14.85 -33.52 -22.49
C HIS A 261 -14.39 -33.41 -23.96
N ASN A 262 -13.21 -33.93 -24.31
CA ASN A 262 -12.65 -33.91 -25.67
C ASN A 262 -12.15 -35.31 -26.06
N PRO A 263 -13.05 -36.20 -26.51
CA PRO A 263 -12.71 -37.59 -26.87
C PRO A 263 -11.61 -37.70 -27.94
N GLU A 264 -11.50 -36.70 -28.81
CA GLU A 264 -10.48 -36.60 -29.86
C GLU A 264 -9.05 -36.48 -29.33
N LEU A 265 -8.88 -35.99 -28.10
CA LEU A 265 -7.58 -35.87 -27.42
C LEU A 265 -7.30 -37.05 -26.47
N ALA A 266 -8.18 -38.07 -26.42
CA ALA A 266 -8.09 -39.14 -25.43
C ALA A 266 -6.85 -40.04 -25.58
N ASP A 267 -6.41 -40.24 -26.83
CA ASP A 267 -5.25 -41.09 -27.17
C ASP A 267 -3.93 -40.30 -27.20
N GLU A 268 -3.98 -38.98 -27.05
CA GLU A 268 -2.82 -38.09 -27.09
C GLU A 268 -2.26 -37.79 -25.70
N THR A 269 -0.93 -37.67 -25.60
CA THR A 269 -0.29 -37.18 -24.37
C THR A 269 -0.45 -35.66 -24.30
N ILE A 270 -1.41 -35.20 -23.50
CA ILE A 270 -1.67 -33.78 -23.30
C ILE A 270 -0.96 -33.20 -22.07
N VAL A 271 -0.60 -31.92 -22.16
CA VAL A 271 -0.17 -31.09 -21.04
C VAL A 271 -1.06 -29.84 -21.01
N THR A 272 -1.68 -29.56 -19.86
CA THR A 272 -2.55 -28.37 -19.70
C THR A 272 -1.90 -27.34 -18.81
N ILE A 273 -1.97 -26.07 -19.20
CA ILE A 273 -1.36 -24.96 -18.48
C ILE A 273 -2.43 -23.95 -18.09
N VAL A 274 -2.63 -23.74 -16.79
CA VAL A 274 -3.53 -22.70 -16.28
C VAL A 274 -2.92 -21.32 -16.57
N GLU A 275 -3.48 -20.60 -17.52
CA GLU A 275 -3.05 -19.24 -17.87
C GLU A 275 -3.59 -18.22 -16.87
N SER A 276 -4.86 -18.34 -16.49
CA SER A 276 -5.50 -17.46 -15.52
C SER A 276 -6.58 -18.19 -14.72
N ALA A 277 -6.78 -17.78 -13.48
CA ALA A 277 -7.82 -18.29 -12.59
C ALA A 277 -8.48 -17.11 -11.87
N TYR A 278 -9.64 -16.67 -12.36
CA TYR A 278 -10.33 -15.49 -11.85
C TYR A 278 -11.49 -15.86 -10.92
N PRO A 279 -11.41 -15.54 -9.63
CA PRO A 279 -12.56 -15.61 -8.75
C PRO A 279 -13.42 -14.35 -8.93
N LYS A 280 -14.73 -14.49 -8.81
CA LYS A 280 -15.64 -13.33 -8.70
C LYS A 280 -16.15 -13.18 -7.27
N PHE A 281 -16.24 -11.93 -6.81
CA PHE A 281 -16.73 -11.58 -5.48
C PHE A 281 -18.19 -12.03 -5.35
N ARG A 282 -18.49 -12.78 -4.28
CA ARG A 282 -19.79 -13.46 -4.03
C ARG A 282 -20.20 -14.53 -5.06
N ASP A 283 -19.39 -14.81 -6.06
CA ASP A 283 -19.56 -15.97 -6.92
C ASP A 283 -18.90 -17.17 -6.23
N PRO A 284 -19.59 -18.31 -6.01
CA PRO A 284 -18.96 -19.51 -5.49
C PRO A 284 -17.99 -20.14 -6.49
N ASN A 285 -17.91 -19.67 -7.74
CA ASN A 285 -17.13 -20.30 -8.79
C ASN A 285 -15.83 -19.55 -9.12
N VAL A 286 -14.86 -20.28 -9.67
CA VAL A 286 -13.63 -19.75 -10.28
C VAL A 286 -13.64 -20.10 -11.76
N THR A 287 -13.35 -19.11 -12.61
CA THR A 287 -13.16 -19.32 -14.04
C THR A 287 -11.68 -19.49 -14.33
N TYR A 288 -11.31 -20.66 -14.83
CA TYR A 288 -9.98 -21.00 -15.29
C TYR A 288 -9.91 -20.89 -16.82
N SER A 289 -8.87 -20.21 -17.30
CA SER A 289 -8.46 -20.24 -18.71
C SER A 289 -7.25 -21.15 -18.80
N VAL A 290 -7.36 -22.22 -19.58
CA VAL A 290 -6.38 -23.30 -19.62
C VAL A 290 -5.93 -23.49 -21.07
N ALA A 291 -4.64 -23.33 -21.33
CA ALA A 291 -4.05 -23.70 -22.62
C ALA A 291 -3.82 -25.21 -22.65
N VAL A 292 -4.21 -25.87 -23.74
CA VAL A 292 -4.03 -27.30 -23.94
C VAL A 292 -2.94 -27.51 -24.98
N TYR A 293 -1.96 -28.36 -24.64
CA TYR A 293 -0.85 -28.72 -25.50
C TYR A 293 -0.83 -30.23 -25.72
N THR A 294 -0.41 -30.64 -26.91
CA THR A 294 -0.03 -32.01 -27.22
C THR A 294 1.48 -32.14 -27.17
N LEU A 295 1.95 -33.30 -26.71
CA LEU A 295 3.37 -33.58 -26.52
C LEU A 295 3.95 -34.26 -27.77
N ASP A 296 5.01 -33.67 -28.33
CA ASP A 296 5.88 -34.37 -29.27
C ASP A 296 6.87 -35.24 -28.49
N GLN A 297 6.64 -36.55 -28.53
CA GLN A 297 7.44 -37.53 -27.80
C GLN A 297 8.90 -37.57 -28.28
N ALA A 298 9.14 -37.38 -29.59
CA ALA A 298 10.48 -37.43 -30.16
C ALA A 298 11.30 -36.20 -29.73
N GLU A 299 10.66 -35.03 -29.76
CA GLU A 299 11.28 -33.77 -29.32
C GLU A 299 11.55 -33.78 -27.81
N LEU A 300 10.63 -34.33 -27.01
CA LEU A 300 10.84 -34.50 -25.56
C LEU A 300 12.07 -35.36 -25.27
N GLU A 301 12.21 -36.51 -25.93
CA GLU A 301 13.34 -37.42 -25.73
C GLU A 301 14.67 -36.78 -26.16
N ALA A 302 14.67 -36.05 -27.28
CA ALA A 302 15.82 -35.27 -27.72
C ALA A 302 16.22 -34.20 -26.70
N ASN A 303 15.26 -33.42 -26.21
CA ASN A 303 15.47 -32.36 -25.22
C ASN A 303 15.95 -32.90 -23.86
N ILE A 304 15.48 -34.08 -23.45
CA ILE A 304 15.97 -34.76 -22.25
C ILE A 304 17.44 -35.15 -22.42
N ALA A 305 17.80 -35.76 -23.56
CA ALA A 305 19.17 -36.19 -23.83
C ALA A 305 20.13 -34.99 -23.91
N GLU A 306 19.73 -33.91 -24.56
CA GLU A 306 20.51 -32.66 -24.66
C GLU A 306 20.75 -32.06 -23.27
N LYS A 307 19.68 -31.85 -22.48
CA LYS A 307 19.82 -31.24 -21.15
C LYS A 307 20.60 -32.10 -20.16
N LEU A 308 20.53 -33.43 -20.26
CA LEU A 308 21.34 -34.33 -19.45
C LEU A 308 22.82 -34.34 -19.87
N ALA A 309 23.11 -34.12 -21.15
CA ALA A 309 24.47 -33.99 -21.65
C ALA A 309 25.12 -32.67 -21.19
N GLU A 310 24.35 -31.59 -21.09
CA GLU A 310 24.81 -30.30 -20.57
C GLU A 310 24.91 -30.29 -19.04
N ASP A 311 23.89 -30.81 -18.35
CA ASP A 311 23.82 -30.91 -16.89
C ASP A 311 23.31 -32.29 -16.46
N PRO A 312 24.19 -33.18 -15.96
CA PRO A 312 23.80 -34.49 -15.47
C PRO A 312 22.80 -34.48 -14.30
N ALA A 313 22.59 -33.34 -13.64
CA ALA A 313 21.59 -33.17 -12.58
C ALA A 313 20.25 -32.60 -13.09
N SER A 314 20.08 -32.42 -14.40
CA SER A 314 18.84 -31.93 -15.01
C SER A 314 17.63 -32.78 -14.63
N THR A 315 16.52 -32.12 -14.31
CA THR A 315 15.22 -32.74 -13.96
C THR A 315 14.17 -32.54 -15.06
N TYR A 316 14.61 -32.13 -16.26
CA TYR A 316 13.72 -31.93 -17.39
C TYR A 316 13.01 -33.24 -17.78
N GLY A 317 11.69 -33.15 -17.96
CA GLY A 317 10.81 -34.29 -18.17
C GLY A 317 9.36 -33.92 -17.90
N MET A 318 8.48 -34.91 -17.79
CA MET A 318 7.03 -34.69 -17.70
C MET A 318 6.61 -33.84 -16.49
N ASP A 319 7.22 -34.06 -15.32
CA ASP A 319 6.94 -33.25 -14.12
C ASP A 319 7.35 -31.79 -14.30
N THR A 320 8.43 -31.54 -15.05
CA THR A 320 8.86 -30.19 -15.40
C THR A 320 7.86 -29.52 -16.33
N LEU A 321 7.37 -30.22 -17.36
CA LEU A 321 6.35 -29.71 -18.27
C LEU A 321 5.02 -29.41 -17.55
N ASN A 322 4.58 -30.32 -16.67
CA ASN A 322 3.40 -30.12 -15.85
C ASN A 322 3.55 -28.94 -14.87
N GLY A 323 4.77 -28.56 -14.50
CA GLY A 323 5.06 -27.42 -13.63
C GLY A 323 5.22 -26.09 -14.35
N TYR A 324 5.07 -26.03 -15.67
CA TYR A 324 5.31 -24.82 -16.43
C TYR A 324 4.31 -23.69 -16.16
N SER A 325 4.83 -22.47 -16.21
CA SER A 325 4.04 -21.26 -16.38
C SER A 325 3.74 -21.03 -17.85
N LYS A 326 2.73 -20.20 -18.15
CA LYS A 326 2.37 -19.78 -19.51
C LYS A 326 3.56 -19.47 -20.42
N SER A 327 4.50 -18.65 -19.93
CA SER A 327 5.68 -18.24 -20.71
C SER A 327 6.66 -19.38 -21.00
N LYS A 328 6.82 -20.32 -20.07
CA LYS A 328 7.74 -21.46 -20.23
C LYS A 328 7.17 -22.50 -21.18
N ALA A 329 5.88 -22.82 -21.04
CA ALA A 329 5.21 -23.77 -21.93
C ALA A 329 5.18 -23.29 -23.39
N LYS A 330 4.98 -21.98 -23.61
CA LYS A 330 5.01 -21.41 -24.96
C LYS A 330 6.40 -21.44 -25.63
N ALA A 331 7.47 -21.58 -24.85
CA ALA A 331 8.85 -21.55 -25.33
C ALA A 331 9.48 -22.95 -25.44
N ASP A 332 8.74 -24.01 -25.13
CA ASP A 332 9.23 -25.38 -25.19
C ASP A 332 8.73 -26.04 -26.49
N ASP A 333 9.67 -26.46 -27.33
CA ASP A 333 9.39 -26.98 -28.67
C ASP A 333 8.75 -28.37 -28.64
N ALA A 334 8.81 -29.09 -27.51
CA ALA A 334 8.11 -30.36 -27.33
C ALA A 334 6.59 -30.20 -27.12
N LEU A 335 6.10 -28.96 -26.98
CA LEU A 335 4.69 -28.66 -26.73
C LEU A 335 4.04 -27.92 -27.90
N THR A 336 3.06 -28.56 -28.55
CA THR A 336 2.24 -27.93 -29.59
C THR A 336 0.90 -27.50 -29.02
N ASN A 337 0.56 -26.21 -29.08
CA ASN A 337 -0.73 -25.71 -28.60
C ASN A 337 -1.86 -26.15 -29.53
N VAL A 338 -2.89 -26.79 -28.98
CA VAL A 338 -4.04 -27.32 -29.74
C VAL A 338 -5.36 -26.61 -29.46
N GLY A 339 -5.40 -25.72 -28.47
CA GLY A 339 -6.60 -24.95 -28.14
C GLY A 339 -6.61 -24.43 -26.70
N TYR A 340 -7.74 -23.82 -26.33
CA TYR A 340 -7.96 -23.23 -25.03
C TYR A 340 -9.27 -23.74 -24.41
N ALA A 341 -9.17 -24.30 -23.20
CA ALA A 341 -10.31 -24.67 -22.41
C ALA A 341 -10.69 -23.55 -21.42
N THR A 342 -11.97 -23.20 -21.35
CA THR A 342 -12.53 -22.44 -20.24
C THR A 342 -13.24 -23.39 -19.30
N ILE A 343 -12.72 -23.51 -18.08
CA ILE A 343 -13.19 -24.45 -17.06
C ILE A 343 -13.71 -23.65 -15.87
N VAL A 344 -14.96 -23.85 -15.48
CA VAL A 344 -15.53 -23.18 -14.30
C VAL A 344 -15.76 -24.21 -13.21
N LEU A 345 -15.12 -24.01 -12.06
CA LEU A 345 -15.19 -24.91 -10.91
C LEU A 345 -15.79 -24.21 -9.69
N ASP A 346 -16.52 -24.95 -8.85
CA ASP A 346 -16.94 -24.48 -7.53
C ASP A 346 -15.74 -24.37 -6.56
N LYS A 347 -15.59 -23.24 -5.88
CA LYS A 347 -14.45 -22.92 -4.99
C LYS A 347 -14.25 -23.88 -3.82
N LYS A 348 -15.31 -24.54 -3.36
CA LYS A 348 -15.28 -25.37 -2.14
C LYS A 348 -15.13 -26.83 -2.45
N THR A 349 -15.73 -27.27 -3.54
CA THR A 349 -15.85 -28.68 -3.90
C THR A 349 -14.97 -29.08 -5.08
N ASP A 350 -14.38 -28.11 -5.80
CA ASP A 350 -13.70 -28.30 -7.08
C ASP A 350 -14.58 -29.02 -8.13
N ALA A 351 -15.91 -29.02 -7.93
CA ALA A 351 -16.86 -29.63 -8.85
C ALA A 351 -17.00 -28.78 -10.14
N LEU A 352 -17.08 -29.46 -11.28
CA LEU A 352 -17.26 -28.82 -12.58
C LEU A 352 -18.65 -28.18 -12.68
N VAL A 353 -18.68 -26.90 -13.05
CA VAL A 353 -19.91 -26.12 -13.25
C VAL A 353 -20.18 -25.92 -14.74
N SER A 354 -19.14 -25.58 -15.52
CA SER A 354 -19.24 -25.48 -16.97
C SER A 354 -17.88 -25.69 -17.64
N TYR A 355 -17.92 -26.19 -18.87
CA TYR A 355 -16.76 -26.46 -19.70
C TYR A 355 -17.00 -25.94 -21.11
N SER A 356 -15.99 -25.32 -21.71
CA SER A 356 -15.94 -25.05 -23.16
C SER A 356 -14.51 -25.18 -23.66
N PHE A 357 -14.35 -25.58 -24.91
CA PHE A 357 -13.06 -25.72 -25.60
C PHE A 357 -13.13 -24.98 -26.94
N GLU A 358 -12.11 -24.17 -27.23
CA GLU A 358 -11.97 -23.35 -28.44
C GLU A 358 -10.63 -23.58 -29.14
#